data_AF-A0A654E4K0-F1
#
_entry.id   AF-A0A654E4K0-F1
#
_cell.length_a   1.000
_cell.length_b   1.000
_cell.length_c   1.000
_cell.angle_alpha   90.00
_cell.angle_beta   90.00
_cell.angle_gamma   90.00
#
_symmetry.space_group_name_H-M   'P 1'
#
loop_
_entity.id
_entity.type
_entity.pdbx_description
1 polymer ?
#
loop_
_entity_poly.entity_id
_entity_poly.type
_entity_poly.pdbx_seq_one_letter_code
_entity_poly.pdbx_strand_id
1 'polypeptide(L)' 'MTHQELENEIKTLEGQLTGDMFQDMDIRDKIHNLKMTRDGIKPANQVIECVGCGS' A
#
# COMPACT_ATOMS: atom_id res chain seq x y z
N MET A 1 -16.06 4.65 -2.05
CA MET A 1 -14.90 5.46 -2.45
C MET A 1 -14.83 5.48 -3.96
N THR A 2 -14.94 6.67 -4.52
CA THR A 2 -14.74 6.98 -5.93
C THR A 2 -13.24 7.16 -6.20
N HIS A 3 -12.86 7.11 -7.49
CA HIS A 3 -11.46 7.26 -7.90
C HIS A 3 -10.85 8.60 -7.42
N GLN A 4 -11.66 9.66 -7.43
CA GLN A 4 -11.28 11.00 -6.97
C GLN A 4 -11.05 11.08 -5.46
N GLU A 5 -11.86 10.38 -4.67
CA GLU A 5 -11.67 10.31 -3.21
C GLU A 5 -10.35 9.60 -2.86
N LEU A 6 -10.03 8.51 -3.55
CA LEU A 6 -8.76 7.78 -3.38
C LEU A 6 -7.56 8.66 -3.71
N GLU A 7 -7.60 9.42 -4.81
CA GLU A 7 -6.51 10.33 -5.17
C GLU A 7 -6.30 11.46 -4.17
N ASN A 8 -7.38 12.04 -3.65
CA ASN A 8 -7.30 13.09 -2.63
C ASN A 8 -6.69 12.56 -1.32
N GLU A 9 -7.05 11.33 -0.94
CA GLU A 9 -6.52 10.68 0.25
C GLU A 9 -5.04 10.32 0.10
N ILE A 10 -4.64 9.78 -1.06
CA ILE A 10 -3.24 9.56 -1.41
C ILE A 10 -2.44 10.87 -1.32
N LYS A 11 -2.92 11.97 -1.93
CA LYS A 11 -2.24 13.27 -1.86
C LYS A 11 -2.11 13.81 -0.44
N THR A 12 -3.14 13.60 0.38
CA THR A 12 -3.13 14.03 1.78
C THR A 12 -2.05 13.26 2.56
N LEU A 13 -1.98 11.94 2.38
CA LEU A 13 -0.97 11.09 3.00
C LEU A 13 0.43 11.38 2.47
N GLU A 14 0.60 11.64 1.17
CA GLU A 14 1.88 12.02 0.57
C GLU A 14 2.40 13.35 1.14
N GLY A 15 1.51 14.29 1.48
CA GLY A 15 1.87 15.54 2.16
C GLY A 15 2.27 15.37 3.64
N GLN A 16 1.95 14.22 4.25
CA GLN A 16 2.37 13.87 5.61
C GLN A 16 3.73 13.17 5.65
N LEU A 17 4.29 12.82 4.49
CA LEU A 17 5.61 12.21 4.41
C LEU A 17 6.66 13.20 4.91
N THR A 18 7.38 12.77 5.93
CA THR A 18 8.44 13.53 6.58
C THR A 18 9.78 13.36 5.86
N GLY A 19 9.89 12.34 5.02
CA GLY A 19 11.15 11.93 4.38
C GLY A 19 11.95 10.94 5.22
N ASP A 20 11.60 10.74 6.49
CA ASP A 20 12.16 9.72 7.35
C ASP A 20 11.49 8.36 7.04
N MET A 21 12.28 7.41 6.56
CA MET A 21 11.78 6.11 6.13
C MET A 21 11.03 5.35 7.24
N PHE A 22 11.45 5.46 8.49
CA PHE A 22 10.83 4.74 9.60
C PHE A 22 9.51 5.37 10.01
N GLN A 23 9.45 6.71 10.06
CA GLN A 23 8.21 7.43 10.37
C GLN A 23 7.19 7.34 9.24
N ASP A 24 7.69 7.30 8.00
CA ASP A 24 6.85 7.23 6.81
C ASP A 24 6.36 5.80 6.51
N MET A 25 6.85 4.76 7.19
CA MET A 25 6.56 3.36 6.85
C MET A 25 5.06 3.08 6.82
N ASP A 26 4.33 3.46 7.87
CA ASP A 26 2.89 3.28 7.97
C ASP A 26 2.11 4.09 6.94
N ILE A 27 2.57 5.31 6.65
CA ILE A 27 1.94 6.22 5.69
C ILE A 27 2.12 5.67 4.27
N ARG A 28 3.33 5.19 3.95
CA ARG A 28 3.67 4.58 2.66
C ARG A 28 2.89 3.30 2.42
N ASP A 29 2.71 2.46 3.44
CA ASP A 29 1.89 1.25 3.32
C ASP A 29 0.43 1.59 3.01
N LYS A 30 -0.14 2.57 3.71
CA LYS A 30 -1.50 3.09 3.40
C LYS A 30 -1.61 3.63 1.99
N ILE A 31 -0.66 4.46 1.55
CA ILE A 31 -0.62 4.99 0.18
C ILE A 31 -0.58 3.84 -0.84
N HIS A 32 0.22 2.81 -0.58
CA HIS A 32 0.36 1.66 -1.46
C HIS A 32 -0.96 0.89 -1.59
N ASN A 33 -1.64 0.61 -0.48
CA ASN A 33 -2.95 -0.06 -0.47
C ASN A 33 -4.04 0.76 -1.18
N LEU A 34 -4.04 2.09 -1.00
CA LEU A 34 -4.96 2.99 -1.69
C LEU A 34 -4.68 3.03 -3.20
N LYS A 35 -3.41 3.06 -3.62
CA LYS A 35 -3.00 2.99 -5.03
C LYS A 35 -3.41 1.66 -5.67
N MET A 36 -3.21 0.54 -4.97
CA MET A 36 -3.68 -0.78 -5.38
C MET A 36 -5.20 -0.80 -5.59
N THR A 37 -5.95 -0.26 -4.62
CA THR A 37 -7.42 -0.17 -4.70
C THR A 37 -7.87 0.70 -5.87
N ARG A 38 -7.23 1.85 -6.08
CA ARG A 38 -7.49 2.77 -7.19
C ARG A 38 -7.25 2.12 -8.55
N ASP A 39 -6.14 1.41 -8.69
CA ASP A 39 -5.71 0.77 -9.94
C ASP A 39 -6.41 -0.58 -10.16
N GLY A 40 -7.23 -1.04 -9.20
CA GLY A 40 -7.91 -2.33 -9.25
C GLY A 40 -6.95 -3.53 -9.16
N ILE A 41 -5.72 -3.29 -8.71
CA ILE A 41 -4.68 -4.31 -8.57
C ILE A 41 -4.89 -4.97 -7.21
N LYS A 42 -5.28 -6.25 -7.21
CA LYS A 42 -5.31 -7.02 -5.96
C LYS A 42 -3.89 -7.14 -5.41
N PRO A 43 -3.69 -7.03 -4.08
CA PRO A 43 -2.40 -7.33 -3.49
C PRO A 43 -1.99 -8.72 -3.97
N ALA A 44 -0.76 -8.82 -4.50
CA ALA A 44 -0.22 -10.07 -4.99
C ALA A 44 -0.46 -11.11 -3.90
N ASN A 45 -1.32 -12.08 -4.23
CA ASN A 45 -1.87 -13.10 -3.36
C ASN A 45 -0.88 -13.45 -2.25
N GLN A 46 -1.18 -13.06 -1.00
CA GLN A 46 -0.48 -13.59 0.17
C GLN A 46 -0.83 -15.08 0.27
N VAL A 47 -0.11 -15.86 -0.52
CA VAL A 47 0.15 -17.28 -0.34
C VAL A 47 1.61 -17.43 -0.73
N ILE A 48 2.52 -17.02 0.15
CA ILE A 48 3.82 -17.68 0.20
C ILE A 48 3.51 -19.04 0.80
N GLU A 49 3.06 -19.97 -0.05
CA GLU A 49 3.29 -21.38 0.22
C GLU A 49 4.81 -21.54 0.19
N CYS A 50 5.44 -21.31 1.34
CA CYS A 50 6.68 -21.98 1.65
C CYS A 50 6.31 -23.45 1.65
N VAL A 51 6.32 -24.05 0.46
CA VAL A 51 6.43 -25.48 0.30
C VAL A 51 7.78 -25.78 0.90
N GLY A 52 7.77 -26.02 2.21
CA GLY A 52 8.85 -26.67 2.90
C GLY A 52 9.06 -27.97 2.16
N CYS A 53 10.06 -27.98 1.28
CA CYS A 53 10.79 -29.17 0.91
C CYS A 53 11.53 -29.62 2.18
N GLY A 54 10.73 -30.06 3.16
CA GLY A 54 11.18 -30.88 4.27
C GLY A 54 11.37 -32.26 3.68
N SER A 55 12.60 -32.49 3.26
CA SER A 55 13.27 -33.78 3.06
C SER A 55 12.64 -34.97 3.78
#